data_AF-A0A2V4DB98-F1
#
_entry.id   AF-A0A2V4DB98-F1
#
_cell.length_a   1.000
_cell.length_b   1.000
_cell.length_c   1.000
_cell.angle_alpha   90.00
_cell.angle_beta   90.00
_cell.angle_gamma   90.00
#
_symmetry.space_group_name_H-M   'P 1'
#
loop_
_entity.id
_entity.type
_entity.pdbx_description
1 polymer ?
#
loop_
_entity_poly.entity_id
_entity_poly.type
_entity_poly.pdbx_seq_one_letter_code
_entity_poly.pdbx_strand_id
1 'polypeptide(L)'
;MDEGIVLSEDSYEADHVKHSVGGFSGHLLRRITHVSLAIIPFVYYWHGEAIAGKVGSTPQHVAFIVLGIIIVAELTRLKLGFTIFGQRAYEATQLSALFWGAVSVVLALAFSPLVGVMGAALGTPLVLGLAFGDPVMGEIRRAGKEPKFVAIGGLITVYAMWLISWNCLDTPLLFALLIPPIQVASEWPRLRWIDDNGTMVLIPFLVILLLSSLGL
;
A
#
# COMPACT_ATOMS: atom_id res chain seq x y z
N MET A 1 4.10 20.08 -24.79
CA MET A 1 4.81 20.21 -23.51
C MET A 1 5.14 18.80 -23.07
N ASP A 2 6.42 18.47 -22.97
CA ASP A 2 6.87 17.16 -22.52
C ASP A 2 6.64 17.10 -21.00
N GLU A 3 5.42 16.75 -20.60
CA GLU A 3 5.07 16.67 -19.18
C GLU A 3 5.64 15.36 -18.64
N GLY A 4 6.86 15.45 -18.10
CA GLY A 4 7.60 14.31 -17.55
C GLY A 4 6.81 13.48 -16.55
N ILE A 5 7.16 12.19 -16.46
CA ILE A 5 6.52 11.21 -15.57
C ILE A 5 6.75 11.53 -14.08
N VAL A 6 7.87 12.18 -13.77
CA VAL A 6 8.29 12.56 -12.41
C VAL A 6 7.94 14.03 -12.15
N LEU A 7 7.20 14.29 -11.06
CA LEU A 7 6.83 15.65 -10.66
C LEU A 7 8.01 16.38 -10.01
N SER A 8 8.19 17.67 -10.30
CA SER A 8 9.20 18.53 -9.65
C SER A 8 8.80 18.87 -8.21
N GLU A 9 9.80 19.06 -7.33
CA GLU A 9 9.57 19.36 -5.90
C GLU A 9 8.70 20.60 -5.66
N ASP A 10 8.82 21.63 -6.50
CA ASP A 10 8.11 22.91 -6.37
C ASP A 10 6.59 22.82 -6.63
N SER A 11 6.11 21.71 -7.19
CA SER A 11 4.67 21.50 -7.51
C SER A 11 3.88 20.80 -6.41
N TYR A 12 4.51 20.44 -5.28
CA TYR A 12 3.95 19.55 -4.28
C TYR A 12 3.60 20.25 -2.97
N GLU A 13 2.33 20.18 -2.58
CA GLU A 13 1.85 20.64 -1.27
C GLU A 13 1.63 19.46 -0.32
N ALA A 14 2.38 19.44 0.79
CA ALA A 14 2.41 18.33 1.74
C ALA A 14 1.16 18.20 2.62
N ASP A 15 0.37 19.27 2.79
CA ASP A 15 -0.81 19.25 3.66
C ASP A 15 -2.05 18.75 2.90
N HIS A 16 -2.25 17.45 2.94
CA HIS A 16 -3.41 16.81 2.32
C HIS A 16 -4.75 17.24 2.96
N VAL A 17 -4.78 17.82 4.17
CA VAL A 17 -6.05 18.25 4.81
C VAL A 17 -6.70 19.38 4.03
N LYS A 18 -5.91 20.30 3.46
CA LYS A 18 -6.42 21.43 2.68
C LYS A 18 -7.04 21.01 1.35
N HIS A 19 -6.62 19.85 0.84
CA HIS A 19 -7.00 19.32 -0.47
C HIS A 19 -7.93 18.10 -0.40
N SER A 20 -8.12 17.52 0.78
CA SER A 20 -9.05 16.41 1.02
C SER A 20 -10.48 16.93 1.14
N VAL A 21 -11.40 16.29 0.43
CA VAL A 21 -12.83 16.52 0.63
C VAL A 21 -13.20 16.13 2.05
N GLY A 22 -13.72 17.09 2.82
CA GLY A 22 -14.07 16.89 4.22
C GLY A 22 -13.03 17.33 5.25
N GLY A 23 -11.94 17.99 4.84
CA GLY A 23 -10.95 18.60 5.74
C GLY A 23 -10.38 17.60 6.75
N PHE A 24 -10.42 17.95 8.05
CA PHE A 24 -9.88 17.09 9.12
C PHE A 24 -10.60 15.73 9.21
N SER A 25 -11.93 15.70 9.08
CA SER A 25 -12.69 14.45 9.12
C SER A 25 -12.39 13.54 7.92
N GLY A 26 -12.19 14.13 6.73
CA GLY A 26 -11.75 13.39 5.54
C GLY A 26 -10.35 12.81 5.71
N HIS A 27 -9.44 13.59 6.30
CA HIS A 27 -8.10 13.12 6.63
C HIS A 27 -8.11 11.98 7.65
N LEU A 28 -8.89 12.09 8.73
CA LEU A 28 -9.03 11.04 9.73
C LEU A 28 -9.59 9.75 9.10
N LEU A 29 -10.60 9.85 8.24
CA LEU A 29 -11.13 8.69 7.51
C LEU A 29 -10.04 8.03 6.67
N ARG A 30 -9.27 8.80 5.90
CA ARG A 30 -8.16 8.27 5.11
C ARG A 30 -7.17 7.48 5.98
N ARG A 31 -6.81 7.99 7.16
CA ARG A 31 -5.89 7.31 8.08
C ARG A 31 -6.47 6.02 8.64
N ILE A 32 -7.74 6.03 9.02
CA ILE A 32 -8.45 4.83 9.48
C ILE A 32 -8.49 3.78 8.36
N THR A 33 -8.86 4.18 7.15
CA THR A 33 -8.86 3.29 5.98
C THR A 33 -7.47 2.71 5.74
N HIS A 34 -6.43 3.52 5.84
CA HIS A 34 -5.05 3.07 5.66
C HIS A 34 -4.63 2.01 6.69
N VAL A 35 -4.86 2.29 7.98
CA VAL A 35 -4.53 1.35 9.05
C VAL A 35 -5.39 0.08 8.98
N SER A 36 -6.64 0.18 8.49
CA SER A 36 -7.51 -0.99 8.28
C SER A 36 -6.97 -1.99 7.26
N LEU A 37 -6.06 -1.57 6.37
CA LEU A 37 -5.37 -2.49 5.45
C LEU A 37 -4.60 -3.58 6.20
N ALA A 38 -4.19 -3.35 7.45
CA ALA A 38 -3.50 -4.34 8.27
C ALA A 38 -4.35 -5.59 8.56
N ILE A 39 -5.68 -5.50 8.41
CA ILE A 39 -6.60 -6.63 8.58
C ILE A 39 -6.60 -7.54 7.35
N ILE A 40 -6.29 -7.01 6.15
CA ILE A 40 -6.43 -7.73 4.88
C ILE A 40 -5.58 -9.01 4.83
N PRO A 41 -4.29 -9.01 5.19
CA PRO A 41 -3.49 -10.24 5.17
C PRO A 41 -4.06 -11.31 6.10
N PHE A 42 -4.58 -10.91 7.26
CA PHE A 42 -5.20 -11.86 8.20
C PHE A 42 -6.47 -12.48 7.62
N VAL A 43 -7.33 -11.66 7.00
CA VAL A 43 -8.53 -12.15 6.29
C VAL A 43 -8.13 -13.08 5.15
N TYR A 44 -7.09 -12.75 4.38
CA TYR A 44 -6.65 -13.54 3.23
C TYR A 44 -6.01 -14.88 3.64
N TYR A 45 -5.01 -14.88 4.53
CA TYR A 45 -4.24 -16.08 4.86
C TYR A 45 -4.92 -16.99 5.90
N TRP A 46 -5.61 -16.44 6.91
CA TRP A 46 -6.25 -17.26 7.96
C TRP A 46 -7.71 -17.59 7.68
N HIS A 47 -8.43 -16.67 7.04
CA HIS A 47 -9.87 -16.83 6.79
C HIS A 47 -10.23 -17.02 5.33
N GLY A 48 -9.27 -16.86 4.41
CA GLY A 48 -9.51 -16.87 2.98
C GLY A 48 -10.15 -18.18 2.52
N GLU A 49 -9.63 -19.32 2.95
CA GLU A 49 -10.15 -20.64 2.58
C GLU A 49 -11.59 -20.83 3.06
N ALA A 50 -11.89 -20.42 4.29
CA ALA A 50 -13.24 -20.51 4.84
C ALA A 50 -14.24 -19.57 4.14
N ILE A 51 -13.79 -18.38 3.72
CA ILE A 51 -14.61 -17.42 2.97
C ILE A 51 -14.84 -17.91 1.54
N ALA A 52 -13.77 -18.28 0.85
CA ALA A 52 -13.82 -18.71 -0.54
C ALA A 52 -14.53 -20.06 -0.71
N GLY A 53 -14.42 -20.96 0.28
CA GLY A 53 -15.14 -22.23 0.32
C GLY A 53 -16.67 -22.08 0.30
N LYS A 54 -17.22 -20.98 0.84
CA LYS A 54 -18.68 -20.71 0.79
C LYS A 54 -19.22 -20.51 -0.63
N VAL A 55 -18.34 -20.12 -1.55
CA VAL A 55 -18.66 -19.87 -2.96
C VAL A 55 -17.94 -20.82 -3.91
N GLY A 56 -17.35 -21.90 -3.38
CA GLY A 56 -16.63 -22.91 -4.18
C GLY A 56 -15.42 -22.35 -4.93
N SER A 57 -14.71 -21.39 -4.34
CA SER A 57 -13.60 -20.66 -4.97
C SER A 57 -12.34 -20.71 -4.11
N THR A 58 -11.27 -20.02 -4.56
CA THR A 58 -10.01 -19.88 -3.81
C THR A 58 -9.87 -18.46 -3.23
N PRO A 59 -9.05 -18.25 -2.18
CA PRO A 59 -8.81 -16.92 -1.64
C PRO A 59 -8.34 -15.93 -2.71
N GLN A 60 -7.46 -16.39 -3.60
CA GLN A 60 -6.94 -15.60 -4.71
C GLN A 60 -8.05 -15.14 -5.66
N HIS A 61 -8.95 -16.04 -6.09
CA HIS A 61 -10.07 -15.66 -6.95
C HIS A 61 -11.02 -14.67 -6.27
N VAL A 62 -11.32 -14.85 -4.99
CA VAL A 62 -12.14 -13.91 -4.23
C VAL A 62 -11.48 -12.52 -4.18
N ALA A 63 -10.17 -12.45 -3.93
CA ALA A 63 -9.42 -11.20 -3.94
C ALA A 63 -9.48 -10.50 -5.31
N PHE A 64 -9.36 -11.23 -6.41
CA PHE A 64 -9.51 -10.67 -7.76
C PHE A 64 -10.93 -10.21 -8.09
N ILE A 65 -11.97 -10.89 -7.58
CA ILE A 65 -13.35 -10.44 -7.72
C ILE A 65 -13.54 -9.10 -7.00
N VAL A 66 -13.06 -8.98 -5.76
CA VAL A 66 -13.08 -7.71 -5.00
C VAL A 66 -12.33 -6.62 -5.74
N LEU A 67 -11.14 -6.92 -6.29
CA LEU A 67 -10.39 -5.99 -7.12
C LEU A 67 -11.18 -5.55 -8.35
N GLY A 68 -11.84 -6.48 -9.05
CA GLY A 68 -12.68 -6.18 -10.20
C GLY A 68 -13.81 -5.20 -9.86
N ILE A 69 -14.46 -5.38 -8.71
CA ILE A 69 -15.48 -4.44 -8.19
C ILE A 69 -14.89 -3.05 -7.97
N ILE A 70 -13.71 -2.96 -7.35
CA ILE A 70 -13.00 -1.69 -7.10
C ILE A 70 -12.64 -1.01 -8.43
N ILE A 71 -12.14 -1.76 -9.41
CA ILE A 71 -11.81 -1.24 -10.74
C ILE A 71 -13.06 -0.66 -11.42
N VAL A 72 -14.18 -1.39 -11.42
CA VAL A 72 -15.43 -0.92 -12.03
C VAL A 72 -15.94 0.34 -11.33
N ALA A 73 -15.90 0.36 -9.99
CA ALA A 73 -16.29 1.54 -9.21
C ALA A 73 -15.39 2.75 -9.54
N GLU A 74 -14.08 2.54 -9.63
CA GLU A 74 -13.12 3.59 -9.95
C GLU A 74 -13.31 4.15 -11.36
N LEU A 75 -13.50 3.29 -12.36
CA LEU A 75 -13.79 3.72 -13.75
C LEU A 75 -15.10 4.50 -13.83
N THR A 76 -16.11 4.08 -13.07
CA THR A 76 -17.39 4.79 -12.99
C THR A 76 -17.22 6.17 -12.34
N ARG A 77 -16.47 6.24 -11.24
CA ARG A 77 -16.13 7.48 -10.54
C ARG A 77 -15.41 8.46 -11.47
N LEU A 78 -14.40 7.99 -12.22
CA LEU A 78 -13.67 8.79 -13.20
C LEU A 78 -14.54 9.29 -14.34
N LYS A 79 -15.45 8.45 -14.85
CA LYS A 79 -16.41 8.84 -15.89
C LYS A 79 -17.35 9.94 -15.42
N LEU A 80 -17.74 9.90 -14.14
CA LEU A 80 -18.63 10.89 -13.53
C LEU A 80 -17.87 12.14 -13.02
N GLY A 81 -16.54 12.07 -12.90
CA GLY A 81 -15.69 13.22 -12.57
C GLY A 81 -15.85 13.75 -11.15
N PHE A 82 -16.14 12.88 -10.17
CA PHE A 82 -16.32 13.30 -8.76
C PHE A 82 -15.30 12.64 -7.82
N THR A 83 -15.14 13.24 -6.64
CA THR A 83 -14.33 12.74 -5.53
C THR A 83 -15.20 12.20 -4.40
N ILE A 84 -14.73 11.14 -3.76
CA ILE A 84 -15.35 10.56 -2.56
C ILE A 84 -14.82 11.31 -1.33
N PHE A 85 -15.62 11.40 -0.28
CA PHE A 85 -15.19 11.96 1.00
C PHE A 85 -13.88 11.30 1.50
N GLY A 86 -12.88 12.10 1.87
CA GLY A 86 -11.52 11.64 2.21
C GLY A 86 -10.51 11.62 1.05
N GLN A 87 -10.97 11.60 -0.20
CA GLN A 87 -10.11 11.71 -1.39
C GLN A 87 -9.62 13.15 -1.61
N ARG A 88 -8.51 13.28 -2.33
CA ARG A 88 -7.94 14.58 -2.72
C ARG A 88 -8.67 15.13 -3.95
N ALA A 89 -8.78 16.45 -4.06
CA ALA A 89 -9.54 17.11 -5.14
C ALA A 89 -9.14 16.66 -6.56
N TYR A 90 -7.84 16.49 -6.81
CA TYR A 90 -7.33 16.04 -8.11
C TYR A 90 -7.75 14.62 -8.47
N GLU A 91 -8.13 13.79 -7.49
CA GLU A 91 -8.53 12.40 -7.74
C GLU A 91 -9.81 12.33 -8.58
N ALA A 92 -10.59 13.43 -8.72
CA ALA A 92 -11.76 13.49 -9.60
C ALA A 92 -11.49 13.00 -11.03
N THR A 93 -10.29 13.20 -11.54
CA THR A 93 -9.91 12.93 -12.94
C THR A 93 -8.76 11.93 -13.10
N GLN A 94 -8.22 11.39 -12.00
CA GLN A 94 -7.13 10.41 -12.02
C GLN A 94 -7.39 9.23 -11.08
N LEU A 95 -6.69 8.12 -11.31
CA LEU A 95 -6.76 6.95 -10.44
C LEU A 95 -6.43 7.32 -8.99
N SER A 96 -7.29 6.90 -8.07
CA SER A 96 -7.24 7.24 -6.67
C SER A 96 -6.20 6.42 -5.91
N ALA A 97 -5.79 6.94 -4.75
CA ALA A 97 -4.93 6.22 -3.82
C ALA A 97 -5.53 4.86 -3.38
N LEU A 98 -6.87 4.77 -3.31
CA LEU A 98 -7.58 3.53 -3.01
C LEU A 98 -7.41 2.49 -4.12
N PHE A 99 -7.52 2.91 -5.39
CA PHE A 99 -7.30 2.03 -6.53
C PHE A 99 -5.88 1.46 -6.51
N TRP A 100 -4.87 2.31 -6.34
CA TRP A 100 -3.47 1.88 -6.34
C TRP A 100 -3.15 0.96 -5.16
N GLY A 101 -3.67 1.26 -3.97
CA GLY A 101 -3.56 0.38 -2.81
C GLY A 101 -4.25 -0.97 -3.02
N ALA A 102 -5.45 -0.99 -3.62
CA ALA A 102 -6.17 -2.24 -3.87
C ALA A 102 -5.43 -3.14 -4.89
N VAL A 103 -4.98 -2.56 -6.01
CA VAL A 103 -4.20 -3.29 -7.02
C VAL A 103 -2.93 -3.85 -6.41
N SER A 104 -2.15 -3.02 -5.70
CA SER A 104 -0.86 -3.44 -5.17
C SER A 104 -0.98 -4.51 -4.08
N VAL A 105 -1.93 -4.36 -3.15
CA VAL A 105 -2.18 -5.33 -2.08
C VAL A 105 -2.67 -6.66 -2.66
N VAL A 106 -3.63 -6.65 -3.60
CA VAL A 106 -4.14 -7.91 -4.18
C VAL A 106 -3.06 -8.63 -4.95
N LEU A 107 -2.24 -7.92 -5.73
CA LEU A 107 -1.13 -8.54 -6.46
C LEU A 107 -0.08 -9.13 -5.50
N ALA A 108 0.29 -8.40 -4.44
CA ALA A 108 1.22 -8.91 -3.44
C ALA A 108 0.68 -10.18 -2.76
N LEU A 109 -0.57 -10.19 -2.31
CA LEU A 109 -1.15 -11.36 -1.64
C LEU A 109 -1.34 -12.57 -2.58
N ALA A 110 -1.71 -12.31 -3.83
CA ALA A 110 -1.96 -13.35 -4.82
C ALA A 110 -0.68 -14.04 -5.32
N PHE A 111 0.43 -13.32 -5.35
CA PHE A 111 1.64 -13.77 -6.05
C PHE A 111 2.91 -13.76 -5.20
N SER A 112 2.89 -13.29 -3.95
CA SER A 112 4.01 -13.50 -3.04
C SER A 112 4.27 -15.00 -2.84
N PRO A 113 5.54 -15.43 -2.77
CA PRO A 113 5.88 -16.80 -2.43
C PRO A 113 5.22 -17.21 -1.11
N LEU A 114 4.55 -18.36 -1.12
CA LEU A 114 3.84 -18.89 0.04
C LEU A 114 4.84 -19.59 0.98
N VAL A 115 5.50 -18.80 1.81
CA VAL A 115 6.49 -19.26 2.80
C VAL A 115 6.07 -18.88 4.22
N GLY A 116 6.62 -19.61 5.19
CA GLY A 116 6.36 -19.44 6.62
C GLY A 116 4.92 -19.78 7.04
N VAL A 117 4.47 -19.19 8.14
CA VAL A 117 3.17 -19.51 8.74
C VAL A 117 2.03 -19.16 7.79
N MET A 118 1.20 -20.15 7.43
CA MET A 118 0.07 -20.01 6.48
C MET A 118 0.47 -19.46 5.09
N GLY A 119 1.75 -19.49 4.73
CA GLY A 119 2.26 -18.85 3.49
C GLY A 119 2.29 -17.32 3.56
N ALA A 120 2.20 -16.73 4.75
CA ALA A 120 1.96 -15.31 4.95
C ALA A 120 3.22 -14.45 5.10
N ALA A 121 4.41 -15.06 5.11
CA ALA A 121 5.62 -14.43 5.65
C ALA A 121 6.22 -13.31 4.78
N LEU A 122 5.83 -13.20 3.50
CA LEU A 122 6.32 -12.14 2.61
C LEU A 122 5.21 -11.13 2.26
N GLY A 123 4.01 -11.62 1.96
CA GLY A 123 2.87 -10.76 1.62
C GLY A 123 2.36 -9.93 2.82
N THR A 124 2.33 -10.51 4.02
CA THR A 124 1.87 -9.79 5.22
C THR A 124 2.73 -8.58 5.57
N PRO A 125 4.05 -8.69 5.78
CA PRO A 125 4.86 -7.53 6.15
C PRO A 125 4.88 -6.44 5.08
N LEU A 126 4.73 -6.77 3.78
CA LEU A 126 4.55 -5.76 2.73
C LEU A 126 3.31 -4.89 2.98
N VAL A 127 2.16 -5.54 3.22
CA VAL A 127 0.89 -4.85 3.45
C VAL A 127 0.90 -4.10 4.78
N LEU A 128 1.49 -4.67 5.84
CA LEU A 128 1.64 -3.98 7.13
C LEU A 128 2.57 -2.76 7.01
N GLY A 129 3.66 -2.90 6.25
CA GLY A 129 4.60 -1.81 5.96
C GLY A 129 3.91 -0.64 5.26
N LEU A 130 3.03 -0.91 4.29
CA LEU A 130 2.14 0.10 3.73
C LEU A 130 1.22 0.65 4.82
N ALA A 131 0.38 -0.22 5.41
CA ALA A 131 -0.70 0.14 6.33
C ALA A 131 -0.28 1.10 7.45
N PHE A 132 0.92 0.92 8.01
CA PHE A 132 1.45 1.77 9.08
C PHE A 132 2.53 2.75 8.63
N GLY A 133 3.39 2.36 7.69
CA GLY A 133 4.52 3.19 7.24
C GLY A 133 4.05 4.47 6.55
N ASP A 134 3.15 4.39 5.59
CA ASP A 134 2.63 5.58 4.88
C ASP A 134 1.96 6.58 5.84
N PRO A 135 1.06 6.18 6.76
CA PRO A 135 0.49 7.10 7.73
C PRO A 135 1.55 7.81 8.59
N VAL A 136 2.54 7.08 9.09
CA VAL A 136 3.61 7.67 9.92
C VAL A 136 4.41 8.69 9.12
N MET A 137 4.84 8.33 7.90
CA MET A 137 5.60 9.23 7.03
C MET A 137 4.77 10.46 6.65
N GLY A 138 3.50 10.26 6.32
CA GLY A 138 2.55 11.32 6.04
C GLY A 138 2.33 12.26 7.22
N GLU A 139 2.21 11.76 8.46
CA GLU A 139 2.03 12.60 9.64
C GLU A 139 3.30 13.40 10.01
N ILE A 140 4.48 12.78 9.88
CA ILE A 140 5.75 13.47 10.09
C ILE A 140 5.93 14.60 9.06
N ARG A 141 5.56 14.34 7.80
CA ARG A 141 5.59 15.33 6.71
C ARG A 141 4.60 16.47 6.97
N ARG A 142 3.38 16.15 7.42
CA ARG A 142 2.36 17.15 7.80
C ARG A 142 2.79 18.01 8.99
N ALA A 143 3.57 17.46 9.91
CA ALA A 143 4.16 18.20 11.02
C ALA A 143 5.33 19.13 10.60
N GLY A 144 5.59 19.28 9.30
CA GLY A 144 6.62 20.18 8.75
C GLY A 144 8.04 19.73 9.05
N LYS A 145 8.26 18.43 9.31
CA LYS A 145 9.59 17.90 9.61
C LYS A 145 10.41 17.70 8.33
N GLU A 146 11.72 17.82 8.45
CA GLU A 146 12.65 17.61 7.34
C GLU A 146 12.53 16.19 6.74
N PRO A 147 12.80 16.01 5.43
CA PRO A 147 12.72 14.71 4.75
C PRO A 147 13.48 13.57 5.46
N LYS A 148 14.61 13.87 6.12
CA LYS A 148 15.38 12.88 6.89
C LYS A 148 14.56 12.26 8.02
N PHE A 149 13.72 13.04 8.70
CA PHE A 149 12.87 12.54 9.79
C PHE A 149 11.71 11.71 9.26
N VAL A 150 11.18 12.05 8.08
CA VAL A 150 10.17 11.23 7.39
C VAL A 150 10.76 9.86 7.09
N ALA A 151 11.95 9.81 6.48
CA ALA A 151 12.64 8.56 6.17
C ALA A 151 12.97 7.74 7.43
N ILE A 152 13.46 8.37 8.50
CA ILE A 152 13.74 7.68 9.78
C ILE A 152 12.45 7.10 10.38
N GLY A 153 11.37 7.88 10.43
CA GLY A 153 10.08 7.40 10.95
C GLY A 153 9.54 6.23 10.13
N GLY A 154 9.57 6.35 8.81
CA GLY A 154 9.21 5.27 7.89
C GLY A 154 10.04 4.01 8.12
N LEU A 155 11.37 4.13 8.17
CA LEU A 155 12.27 3.00 8.39
C LEU A 155 11.96 2.31 9.72
N ILE A 156 11.82 3.05 10.82
CA ILE A 156 11.51 2.47 12.14
C ILE A 156 10.20 1.69 12.08
N THR A 157 9.15 2.28 11.51
CA THR A 157 7.83 1.65 11.44
C THR A 157 7.82 0.42 10.53
N VAL A 158 8.40 0.51 9.34
CA VAL A 158 8.42 -0.60 8.39
C VAL A 158 9.33 -1.72 8.89
N TYR A 159 10.52 -1.42 9.45
CA TYR A 159 11.36 -2.43 10.09
C TYR A 159 10.63 -3.15 11.22
N ALA A 160 9.88 -2.43 12.06
CA ALA A 160 9.12 -3.07 13.13
C ALA A 160 8.14 -4.12 12.57
N MET A 161 7.41 -3.81 11.49
CA MET A 161 6.47 -4.75 10.89
C MET A 161 7.16 -5.99 10.30
N TRP A 162 8.31 -5.79 9.65
CA TRP A 162 9.09 -6.88 9.07
C TRP A 162 9.78 -7.75 10.13
N LEU A 163 10.31 -7.16 11.20
CA LEU A 163 10.95 -7.91 12.31
C LEU A 163 9.91 -8.64 13.18
N ILE A 164 8.73 -8.06 13.38
CA ILE A 164 7.59 -8.78 13.99
C ILE A 164 7.22 -9.98 13.12
N SER A 165 7.17 -9.82 11.80
CA SER A 165 6.86 -10.91 10.87
C SER A 165 7.96 -11.98 10.83
N TRP A 166 9.24 -11.60 10.95
CA TRP A 166 10.34 -12.57 11.14
C TRP A 166 10.12 -13.43 12.37
N ASN A 167 9.74 -12.84 13.50
CA ASN A 167 9.55 -13.57 14.75
C ASN A 167 8.22 -14.35 14.82
N CYS A 168 7.16 -13.88 14.16
CA CYS A 168 5.80 -14.44 14.30
C CYS A 168 5.33 -15.25 13.09
N LEU A 169 5.86 -14.99 11.90
CA LEU A 169 5.42 -15.59 10.63
C LEU A 169 6.53 -16.38 9.91
N ASP A 170 7.71 -16.49 10.51
CA ASP A 170 8.90 -17.09 9.90
C ASP A 170 9.35 -16.37 8.61
N THR A 171 9.19 -15.04 8.54
CA THR A 171 9.73 -14.24 7.43
C THR A 171 11.25 -14.40 7.38
N PRO A 172 11.87 -14.81 6.25
CA PRO A 172 13.31 -14.99 6.22
C PRO A 172 14.03 -13.67 6.54
N LEU A 173 15.01 -13.74 7.46
CA LEU A 173 15.66 -12.55 8.02
C LEU A 173 16.29 -11.66 6.95
N LEU A 174 16.77 -12.24 5.85
CA LEU A 174 17.30 -11.49 4.71
C LEU A 174 16.27 -10.49 4.16
N PHE A 175 15.02 -10.93 3.93
CA PHE A 175 13.96 -10.05 3.45
C PHE A 175 13.57 -9.02 4.52
N ALA A 176 13.49 -9.44 5.79
CA ALA A 176 13.19 -8.53 6.90
C ALA A 176 14.24 -7.42 7.09
N LEU A 177 15.48 -7.66 6.65
CA LEU A 177 16.53 -6.65 6.67
C LEU A 177 16.59 -5.79 5.41
N LEU A 178 16.37 -6.39 4.23
CA LEU A 178 16.59 -5.76 2.93
C LEU A 178 15.37 -4.99 2.40
N ILE A 179 14.16 -5.49 2.64
CA ILE A 179 12.94 -4.92 2.03
C ILE A 179 12.49 -3.60 2.69
N PRO A 180 12.57 -3.39 4.02
CA PRO A 180 12.10 -2.14 4.62
C PRO A 180 12.71 -0.86 4.03
N PRO A 181 14.04 -0.77 3.77
CA PRO A 181 14.61 0.40 3.10
C PRO A 181 14.09 0.62 1.69
N ILE A 182 13.89 -0.45 0.92
CA ILE A 182 13.34 -0.38 -0.44
C ILE A 182 11.89 0.11 -0.40
N GLN A 183 11.10 -0.42 0.53
CA GLN A 183 9.72 -0.04 0.73
C GLN A 183 9.57 1.44 1.10
N VAL A 184 10.40 1.96 2.00
CA VAL A 184 10.41 3.39 2.35
C VAL A 184 10.91 4.26 1.18
N ALA A 185 11.99 3.85 0.50
CA ALA A 185 12.51 4.57 -0.66
C ALA A 185 11.51 4.64 -1.82
N SER A 186 10.57 3.69 -1.89
CA SER A 186 9.52 3.64 -2.90
C SER A 186 8.47 4.74 -2.75
N GLU A 187 8.44 5.47 -1.62
CA GLU A 187 7.61 6.67 -1.44
C GLU A 187 8.21 7.91 -2.16
N TRP A 188 9.52 7.92 -2.43
CA TRP A 188 10.20 9.07 -3.06
C TRP A 188 9.85 9.36 -4.52
N PRO A 189 9.72 8.38 -5.43
CA PRO A 189 9.36 8.68 -6.81
C PRO A 189 7.94 9.23 -6.87
N ARG A 190 7.81 10.55 -7.07
CA ARG A 190 6.53 11.22 -7.28
C ARG A 190 6.10 11.04 -8.73
N LEU A 191 5.41 9.94 -8.98
CA LEU A 191 4.89 9.61 -10.30
C LEU A 191 3.55 10.32 -10.51
N ARG A 192 3.38 10.94 -11.68
CA ARG A 192 2.15 11.68 -11.99
C ARG A 192 0.89 10.81 -11.96
N TRP A 193 1.01 9.54 -12.37
CA TRP A 193 -0.13 8.65 -12.59
C TRP A 193 -0.24 7.53 -11.56
N ILE A 194 0.78 7.31 -10.74
CA ILE A 194 0.87 6.21 -9.78
C ILE A 194 1.02 6.80 -8.38
N ASP A 195 0.09 6.46 -7.50
CA ASP A 195 0.11 6.89 -6.10
C ASP A 195 1.14 6.09 -5.29
N ASP A 196 1.63 6.70 -4.21
CA ASP A 196 2.63 6.14 -3.31
C ASP A 196 2.18 4.81 -2.66
N ASN A 197 0.88 4.62 -2.43
CA ASN A 197 0.34 3.34 -1.98
C ASN A 197 0.66 2.18 -2.94
N GLY A 198 0.69 2.47 -4.24
CA GLY A 198 1.05 1.51 -5.26
C GLY A 198 2.53 1.19 -5.23
N THR A 199 3.38 2.22 -5.24
CA THR A 199 4.84 2.06 -5.32
C THR A 199 5.43 1.41 -4.08
N MET A 200 4.97 1.79 -2.88
CA MET A 200 5.39 1.23 -1.59
C MET A 200 5.09 -0.26 -1.43
N VAL A 201 4.29 -0.87 -2.30
CA VAL A 201 4.03 -2.31 -2.29
C VAL A 201 4.60 -2.96 -3.55
N LEU A 202 4.31 -2.44 -4.74
CA LEU A 202 4.71 -3.08 -6.01
C LEU A 202 6.23 -3.13 -6.20
N ILE A 203 6.96 -2.06 -5.87
CA ILE A 203 8.41 -2.03 -6.04
C ILE A 203 9.10 -3.06 -5.12
N PRO A 204 8.89 -3.04 -3.79
CA PRO A 204 9.51 -4.06 -2.92
C PRO A 204 8.98 -5.47 -3.24
N PHE A 205 7.73 -5.62 -3.66
CA PHE A 205 7.18 -6.90 -4.11
C PHE A 205 7.92 -7.47 -5.34
N LEU A 206 8.24 -6.66 -6.34
CA LEU A 206 9.04 -7.09 -7.49
C LEU A 206 10.44 -7.54 -7.07
N VAL A 207 11.05 -6.87 -6.10
CA VAL A 207 12.35 -7.30 -5.53
C VAL A 207 12.21 -8.66 -4.84
N ILE A 208 11.13 -8.88 -4.08
CA ILE A 208 10.86 -10.19 -3.47
C ILE A 208 10.75 -11.28 -4.53
N LEU A 209 9.96 -11.07 -5.57
CA LEU A 209 9.80 -12.04 -6.66
C LEU A 209 11.13 -12.36 -7.32
N LEU A 210 11.95 -11.33 -7.59
CA LEU A 210 13.26 -11.51 -8.21
C LEU A 210 14.17 -12.36 -7.30
N LEU A 211 14.30 -12.01 -6.03
CA LEU A 211 15.16 -12.73 -5.09
C LEU A 211 14.70 -14.17 -4.90
N SER A 212 13.40 -14.40 -4.76
CA SER A 212 12.86 -15.76 -4.65
C SER A 212 13.00 -16.57 -5.92
N SER A 213 12.97 -15.94 -7.11
CA SER A 213 13.29 -16.62 -8.37
C SER A 213 14.75 -17.09 -8.45
N LEU A 214 15.65 -16.46 -7.68
CA LEU A 214 17.05 -16.83 -7.53
C LEU A 214 17.29 -17.88 -6.43
N GLY A 215 16.22 -18.36 -5.78
CA GLY A 215 16.27 -19.36 -4.72
C GLY A 215 16.53 -18.81 -3.32
N LEU A 216 16.29 -17.50 -3.10
CA LEU A 216 16.41 -16.84 -1.80
C LEU A 216 15.07 -16.77 -1.04
#